data_AF-F0RNU7-F1
#
_entry.id   AF-F0RNU7-F1
#
_cell.length_a   1.000
_cell.length_b   1.000
_cell.length_c   1.000
_cell.angle_alpha   90.00
_cell.angle_beta   90.00
_cell.angle_gamma   90.00
#
_symmetry.space_group_name_H-M   'P 1'
#
loop_
_entity.id
_entity.type
_entity.pdbx_description
1 polymer ?
#
loop_
_entity_poly.entity_id
_entity_poly.type
_entity_poly.pdbx_seq_one_letter_code
_entity_poly.pdbx_strand_id
1 'polypeptide(L)'
;MSKRQSDRAANLPPSHLAWVYALLNESSFDAWESVDQAFQQTLHRGPDAPGQALALERLRHILDTKRVYWGAVARALHLELDPPHYLPELLRWELTTLGRLSEQQLAQPLDYAGRRFSVAGLLRLNARHSSWHAGQVALVCGEAWNELGAASGRRAGQGEGAP
;
A
#
# COMPACT_ATOMS: atom_id res chain seq x y z
N MET A 1 -40.34 28.21 9.20
CA MET A 1 -39.30 27.15 9.03
C MET A 1 -38.08 27.81 8.41
N SER A 2 -36.96 27.85 9.15
CA SER A 2 -35.83 28.75 8.87
C SER A 2 -34.84 28.15 7.86
N LYS A 3 -34.48 28.92 6.83
CA LYS A 3 -33.47 28.61 5.79
C LYS A 3 -32.14 28.08 6.35
N ARG A 4 -31.81 28.42 7.61
CA ARG A 4 -30.60 27.98 8.32
C ARG A 4 -30.57 26.49 8.70
N GLN A 5 -31.70 25.78 8.64
CA GLN A 5 -31.74 24.33 8.85
C GLN A 5 -31.38 23.55 7.57
N SER A 6 -31.50 24.16 6.39
CA SER A 6 -31.20 23.53 5.11
C SER A 6 -29.71 23.52 4.77
N ASP A 7 -28.94 24.50 5.28
CA ASP A 7 -27.51 24.63 4.98
C ASP A 7 -26.61 23.76 5.88
N ARG A 8 -27.14 23.18 6.97
CA ARG A 8 -26.39 22.28 7.87
C ARG A 8 -26.24 20.85 7.34
N ALA A 9 -27.02 20.45 6.33
CA ALA A 9 -26.94 19.13 5.73
C ALA A 9 -25.76 18.98 4.73
N ALA A 10 -25.15 20.09 4.29
CA ALA A 10 -24.13 20.09 3.25
C ALA A 10 -22.68 19.86 3.74
N ASN A 11 -22.45 19.75 5.05
CA ASN A 11 -21.11 19.61 5.65
C ASN A 11 -21.05 18.49 6.70
N LEU A 12 -21.74 17.38 6.47
CA LEU A 12 -21.50 16.18 7.27
C LEU A 12 -20.10 15.65 6.90
N PRO A 13 -19.23 15.36 7.89
CA PRO A 13 -17.95 14.73 7.60
C PRO A 13 -18.21 13.41 6.85
N PRO A 14 -17.40 13.06 5.84
CA PRO A 14 -17.54 11.79 5.14
C PRO A 14 -17.54 10.65 6.16
N SER A 15 -18.41 9.66 5.94
CA SER A 15 -18.51 8.50 6.82
C SER A 15 -17.16 7.78 6.92
N HIS A 16 -16.91 7.01 7.98
CA HIS A 16 -15.62 6.33 8.10
C HIS A 16 -15.38 5.38 6.93
N LEU A 17 -16.45 4.76 6.41
CA LEU A 17 -16.39 3.95 5.22
C LEU A 17 -15.88 4.74 4.02
N ALA A 18 -16.49 5.90 3.72
CA ALA A 18 -16.09 6.72 2.57
C ALA A 18 -14.61 7.14 2.66
N TRP A 19 -14.16 7.55 3.84
CA TRP A 19 -12.77 7.96 4.01
C TRP A 19 -11.76 6.81 3.95
N VAL A 20 -12.06 5.68 4.60
CA VAL A 20 -11.20 4.49 4.53
C VAL A 20 -11.15 3.93 3.12
N TYR A 21 -12.27 3.97 2.40
CA TYR A 21 -12.36 3.55 1.01
C TYR A 21 -11.48 4.40 0.12
N ALA A 22 -11.59 5.73 0.21
CA ALA A 22 -10.75 6.65 -0.57
C ALA A 22 -9.26 6.38 -0.33
N LEU A 23 -8.83 6.29 0.95
CA LEU A 23 -7.44 6.00 1.28
C LEU A 23 -6.95 4.65 0.75
N LEU A 24 -7.76 3.59 0.90
CA LEU A 24 -7.36 2.28 0.37
C LEU A 24 -7.31 2.31 -1.15
N ASN A 25 -8.27 2.95 -1.81
CA ASN A 25 -8.29 3.08 -3.26
C ASN A 25 -7.05 3.83 -3.77
N GLU A 26 -6.74 5.00 -3.19
CA GLU A 26 -5.53 5.76 -3.50
C GLU A 26 -4.26 4.93 -3.28
N SER A 27 -4.19 4.21 -2.14
CA SER A 27 -3.01 3.39 -1.82
C SER A 27 -2.83 2.17 -2.72
N SER A 28 -3.93 1.65 -3.27
CA SER A 28 -3.98 0.37 -3.96
C SER A 28 -4.06 0.51 -5.48
N PHE A 29 -4.42 1.67 -6.01
CA PHE A 29 -4.57 1.89 -7.46
C PHE A 29 -3.77 3.08 -7.95
N ASP A 30 -3.93 4.26 -7.35
CA ASP A 30 -3.28 5.48 -7.84
C ASP A 30 -1.75 5.39 -7.72
N ALA A 31 -1.26 4.87 -6.59
CA ALA A 31 0.17 4.59 -6.44
C ALA A 31 0.63 3.40 -7.30
N TRP A 32 -0.28 2.49 -7.65
CA TRP A 32 0.07 1.20 -8.24
C TRP A 32 0.31 1.27 -9.75
N GLU A 33 -0.35 2.18 -10.46
CA GLU A 33 -0.11 2.38 -11.90
C GLU A 33 1.37 2.70 -12.17
N SER A 34 1.93 3.65 -11.42
CA SER A 34 3.34 4.05 -11.56
C SER A 34 4.30 2.96 -11.11
N VAL A 35 3.95 2.21 -10.06
CA VAL A 35 4.76 1.12 -9.51
C VAL A 35 4.79 -0.08 -10.44
N ASP A 36 3.65 -0.47 -11.01
CA ASP A 36 3.57 -1.55 -11.98
C ASP A 36 4.38 -1.16 -13.23
N GLN A 37 4.20 0.04 -13.78
CA GLN A 37 4.98 0.48 -14.94
C GLN A 37 6.50 0.42 -14.68
N ALA A 38 6.98 0.96 -13.56
CA ALA A 38 8.40 0.93 -13.21
C ALA A 38 8.91 -0.52 -13.02
N PHE A 39 8.10 -1.37 -12.37
CA PHE A 39 8.44 -2.76 -12.16
C PHE A 39 8.48 -3.55 -13.47
N GLN A 40 7.50 -3.36 -14.37
CA GLN A 40 7.51 -3.97 -15.69
C GLN A 40 8.76 -3.57 -16.48
N GLN A 41 9.15 -2.29 -16.47
CA GLN A 41 10.39 -1.84 -17.12
C GLN A 41 11.62 -2.57 -16.56
N THR A 42 11.66 -2.81 -15.25
CA THR A 42 12.73 -3.59 -14.60
C THR A 42 12.71 -5.04 -15.08
N LEU A 43 11.54 -5.68 -15.17
CA LEU A 43 11.42 -7.05 -15.70
C LEU A 43 11.92 -7.18 -17.14
N HIS A 44 11.67 -6.18 -18.00
CA HIS A 44 12.15 -6.18 -19.40
C HIS A 44 13.68 -6.15 -19.50
N ARG A 45 14.39 -5.68 -18.46
CA ARG A 45 15.85 -5.67 -18.40
C ARG A 45 16.45 -7.03 -18.02
N GLY A 46 15.61 -8.00 -17.64
CA GLY A 46 16.02 -9.34 -17.25
C GLY A 46 16.28 -9.49 -15.74
N PRO A 47 16.45 -10.74 -15.25
CA PRO A 47 16.43 -11.09 -13.82
C PRO A 47 17.53 -10.44 -12.96
N ASP A 48 18.61 -9.98 -13.61
CA ASP A 48 19.76 -9.33 -12.96
C ASP A 48 19.64 -7.81 -12.95
N ALA A 49 18.47 -7.26 -13.31
CA ALA A 49 18.26 -5.83 -13.31
C ALA A 49 18.47 -5.24 -11.90
N PRO A 50 19.26 -4.16 -11.76
CA PRO A 50 19.46 -3.50 -10.48
C PRO A 50 18.13 -3.18 -9.81
N GLY A 51 18.01 -3.51 -8.53
CA GLY A 51 16.79 -3.24 -7.75
C GLY A 51 15.67 -4.27 -7.88
N GLN A 52 15.71 -5.19 -8.85
CA GLN A 52 14.64 -6.17 -9.07
C GLN A 52 14.38 -7.08 -7.86
N ALA A 53 15.44 -7.64 -7.26
CA ALA A 53 15.31 -8.51 -6.09
C ALA A 53 14.68 -7.78 -4.90
N LEU A 54 15.08 -6.52 -4.68
CA LEU A 54 14.52 -5.69 -3.61
C LEU A 54 13.07 -5.29 -3.92
N ALA A 55 12.74 -4.98 -5.18
CA ALA A 55 11.36 -4.75 -5.59
C ALA A 55 10.47 -5.96 -5.30
N LEU A 56 10.89 -7.16 -5.71
CA LEU A 56 10.17 -8.41 -5.43
C LEU A 56 9.99 -8.67 -3.93
N GLU A 57 11.02 -8.44 -3.13
CA GLU A 57 10.95 -8.56 -1.66
C GLU A 57 9.88 -7.60 -1.09
N ARG A 58 9.85 -6.35 -1.57
CA ARG A 58 8.89 -5.34 -1.11
C ARG A 58 7.46 -5.65 -1.55
N LEU A 59 7.26 -6.13 -2.78
CA LEU A 59 5.95 -6.58 -3.27
C LEU A 59 5.41 -7.75 -2.43
N ARG A 60 6.26 -8.74 -2.12
CA ARG A 60 5.90 -9.87 -1.24
C ARG A 60 5.56 -9.38 0.17
N HIS A 61 6.35 -8.47 0.71
CA HIS A 61 6.10 -7.91 2.04
C HIS A 61 4.78 -7.12 2.12
N ILE A 62 4.41 -6.36 1.09
CA ILE A 62 3.10 -5.69 1.00
C ILE A 62 1.98 -6.74 1.04
N LEU A 63 2.07 -7.80 0.23
CA LEU A 63 1.11 -8.89 0.21
C LEU A 63 0.95 -9.51 1.61
N ASP A 64 2.05 -9.95 2.22
CA ASP A 64 2.02 -10.65 3.51
C ASP A 64 1.45 -9.76 4.62
N THR A 65 1.86 -8.49 4.68
CA THR A 65 1.38 -7.55 5.70
C THR A 65 -0.11 -7.20 5.52
N LYS A 66 -0.59 -6.99 4.29
CA LYS A 66 -2.03 -6.80 4.01
C LYS A 66 -2.85 -7.98 4.51
N ARG A 67 -2.40 -9.21 4.26
CA ARG A 67 -3.07 -10.43 4.73
C ARG A 67 -3.09 -10.52 6.25
N VAL A 68 -1.99 -10.18 6.91
CA VAL A 68 -1.91 -10.12 8.37
C VAL A 68 -2.91 -9.11 8.94
N TYR A 69 -3.01 -7.91 8.35
CA TYR A 69 -3.98 -6.89 8.78
C TYR A 69 -5.42 -7.37 8.60
N TRP A 70 -5.76 -7.93 7.44
CA TRP A 70 -7.10 -8.46 7.19
C TRP A 70 -7.44 -9.67 8.05
N GLY A 71 -6.46 -10.51 8.40
CA GLY A 71 -6.64 -11.58 9.37
C GLY A 71 -6.94 -11.06 10.78
N ALA A 72 -6.35 -9.91 11.19
CA ALA A 72 -6.70 -9.27 12.46
C ALA A 72 -8.11 -8.68 12.44
N VAL A 73 -8.52 -8.07 11.32
CA VAL A 73 -9.90 -7.59 11.12
C VAL A 73 -10.90 -8.74 11.16
N ALA A 74 -10.62 -9.85 10.46
CA ALA A 74 -11.45 -11.05 10.45
C ALA A 74 -11.71 -11.58 11.87
N ARG A 75 -10.64 -11.73 12.67
CA ARG A 75 -10.74 -12.16 14.07
C ARG A 75 -11.55 -11.18 14.93
N ALA A 76 -11.33 -9.88 14.78
CA ALA A 76 -12.02 -8.86 15.57
C ALA A 76 -13.53 -8.78 15.26
N LEU A 77 -13.92 -9.12 14.03
CA LEU A 77 -15.30 -9.08 13.56
C LEU A 77 -15.99 -10.45 13.57
N HIS A 78 -15.28 -11.52 13.96
CA HIS A 78 -15.74 -12.90 13.84
C HIS A 78 -16.23 -13.26 12.43
N LEU A 79 -15.48 -12.81 11.41
CA LEU A 79 -15.75 -13.08 10.00
C LEU A 79 -14.78 -14.13 9.46
N GLU A 80 -15.29 -14.99 8.60
CA GLU A 80 -14.44 -15.83 7.75
C GLU A 80 -14.05 -15.03 6.51
N LEU A 81 -12.82 -14.53 6.51
CA LEU A 81 -12.22 -13.83 5.38
C LEU A 81 -11.07 -14.67 4.85
N ASP A 82 -11.00 -14.83 3.53
CA ASP A 82 -9.92 -15.52 2.84
C ASP A 82 -9.23 -14.54 1.86
N PRO A 83 -8.21 -13.79 2.32
CA PRO A 83 -7.50 -12.83 1.48
C PRO A 83 -6.67 -13.54 0.39
N PRO A 84 -6.74 -13.09 -0.88
CA PRO A 84 -5.98 -13.66 -1.99
C PRO A 84 -4.46 -13.74 -1.77
N HIS A 85 -3.83 -14.69 -2.45
CA HIS A 85 -2.37 -14.91 -2.44
C HIS A 85 -1.62 -14.14 -3.52
N TYR A 86 -2.33 -13.41 -4.38
CA TYR A 86 -1.76 -12.58 -5.43
C TYR A 86 -2.09 -11.11 -5.18
N LEU A 87 -1.08 -10.24 -5.23
CA LEU A 87 -1.23 -8.86 -4.76
C LEU A 87 -2.29 -8.07 -5.55
N PRO A 88 -2.31 -8.05 -6.91
CA PRO A 88 -3.38 -7.38 -7.66
C PRO A 88 -4.80 -7.91 -7.39
N GLU A 89 -4.95 -9.17 -7.00
CA GLU A 89 -6.24 -9.71 -6.55
C GLU A 89 -6.58 -9.21 -5.15
N LEU A 90 -5.61 -9.21 -4.24
CA LEU A 90 -5.78 -8.72 -2.87
C LEU A 90 -6.17 -7.23 -2.82
N LEU A 91 -5.59 -6.39 -3.68
CA LEU A 91 -5.89 -4.95 -3.79
C LEU A 91 -7.34 -4.69 -4.23
N ARG A 92 -7.88 -5.52 -5.12
CA ARG A 92 -9.31 -5.45 -5.52
C ARG A 92 -10.24 -6.04 -4.47
N TRP A 93 -9.82 -7.16 -3.89
CA TRP A 93 -10.56 -7.86 -2.85
C TRP A 93 -10.74 -6.98 -1.61
N GLU A 94 -9.74 -6.20 -1.20
CA GLU A 94 -9.85 -5.38 0.01
C GLU A 94 -10.88 -4.25 -0.13
N LEU A 95 -10.98 -3.61 -1.30
CA LEU A 95 -12.02 -2.61 -1.56
C LEU A 95 -13.42 -3.23 -1.56
N THR A 96 -13.56 -4.39 -2.21
CA THR A 96 -14.83 -5.12 -2.24
C THR A 96 -15.26 -5.55 -0.84
N THR A 97 -14.33 -6.03 -0.03
CA THR A 97 -14.58 -6.48 1.34
C THR A 97 -14.88 -5.31 2.26
N LEU A 98 -14.14 -4.21 2.14
CA LEU A 98 -14.42 -2.97 2.88
C LEU A 98 -15.84 -2.46 2.59
N GLY A 99 -16.28 -2.47 1.33
CA GLY A 99 -17.63 -2.02 0.94
C GLY A 99 -18.77 -2.83 1.56
N ARG A 100 -18.48 -4.00 2.15
CA ARG A 100 -19.45 -4.85 2.86
C ARG A 100 -19.47 -4.60 4.37
N LEU A 101 -18.52 -3.84 4.90
CA LEU A 101 -18.46 -3.53 6.34
C LEU A 101 -19.42 -2.39 6.68
N SER A 102 -20.11 -2.52 7.81
CA SER A 102 -20.91 -1.44 8.39
C SER A 102 -20.03 -0.44 9.16
N GLU A 103 -20.56 0.77 9.39
CA GLU A 103 -19.90 1.78 10.23
C GLU A 103 -19.63 1.27 11.66
N GLN A 104 -20.53 0.43 12.20
CA GLN A 104 -20.33 -0.21 13.50
C GLN A 104 -19.15 -1.18 13.48
N GLN A 105 -19.02 -2.00 12.43
CA GLN A 105 -17.88 -2.90 12.27
C GLN A 105 -16.57 -2.12 12.09
N LEU A 106 -16.60 -1.00 11.35
CA LEU A 106 -15.44 -0.12 11.20
C LEU A 106 -15.01 0.54 12.52
N ALA A 107 -15.95 0.81 13.43
CA ALA A 107 -15.68 1.34 14.75
C ALA A 107 -15.23 0.28 15.78
N GLN A 108 -15.39 -1.02 15.47
CA GLN A 108 -15.05 -2.11 16.38
C GLN A 108 -13.59 -2.01 16.85
N PRO A 109 -13.32 -2.04 18.17
CA PRO A 109 -11.96 -2.05 18.68
C PRO A 109 -11.29 -3.41 18.45
N LEU A 110 -9.98 -3.38 18.21
CA LEU A 110 -9.11 -4.56 18.11
C LEU A 110 -7.73 -4.25 18.66
N ASP A 111 -7.03 -5.27 19.14
CA ASP A 111 -5.63 -5.18 19.55
C ASP A 111 -4.72 -5.75 18.45
N TYR A 112 -3.71 -4.98 18.07
CA TYR A 112 -2.72 -5.38 17.07
C TYR A 112 -1.33 -4.86 17.46
N ALA A 113 -0.35 -5.75 17.49
CA ALA A 113 1.05 -5.44 17.86
C ALA A 113 1.17 -4.64 19.18
N GLY A 114 0.42 -5.06 20.22
CA GLY A 114 0.45 -4.43 21.55
C GLY A 114 -0.22 -3.05 21.63
N ARG A 115 -0.94 -2.63 20.59
CA ARG A 115 -1.65 -1.35 20.52
C ARG A 115 -3.12 -1.56 20.19
N ARG A 116 -3.99 -0.74 20.77
CA ARG A 116 -5.42 -0.76 20.49
C ARG A 116 -5.76 0.14 19.30
N PHE A 117 -6.50 -0.40 18.33
CA PHE A 117 -7.01 0.29 17.15
C PHE A 117 -8.52 0.11 17.06
N SER A 118 -9.18 0.87 16.18
CA SER A 118 -10.43 0.42 15.56
C SER A 118 -10.12 -0.33 14.26
N VAL A 119 -11.07 -1.10 13.73
CA VAL A 119 -10.94 -1.71 12.39
C VAL A 119 -10.58 -0.66 11.35
N ALA A 120 -11.29 0.47 11.31
CA ALA A 120 -10.96 1.59 10.44
C ALA A 120 -9.52 2.10 10.65
N GLY A 121 -9.08 2.22 11.91
CA GLY A 121 -7.72 2.60 12.28
C GLY A 121 -6.66 1.66 11.71
N LEU A 122 -6.88 0.35 11.81
CA LEU A 122 -5.95 -0.64 11.27
C LEU A 122 -5.93 -0.64 9.73
N LEU A 123 -7.09 -0.48 9.08
CA LEU A 123 -7.16 -0.37 7.61
C LEU A 123 -6.48 0.89 7.07
N ARG A 124 -6.49 2.00 7.83
CA ARG A 124 -5.72 3.20 7.50
C ARG A 124 -4.21 2.97 7.64
N LEU A 125 -3.78 2.23 8.66
CA LEU A 125 -2.40 1.81 8.82
C LEU A 125 -1.97 0.93 7.64
N ASN A 126 -2.81 -0.02 7.24
CA ASN A 126 -2.60 -0.86 6.05
C ASN A 126 -2.36 0.00 4.80
N ALA A 127 -3.26 0.94 4.49
CA ALA A 127 -3.12 1.83 3.34
C ALA A 127 -1.77 2.58 3.34
N ARG A 128 -1.43 3.24 4.44
CA ARG A 128 -0.16 3.99 4.56
C ARG A 128 1.08 3.12 4.44
N HIS A 129 1.06 1.95 5.08
CA HIS A 129 2.17 0.98 5.03
C HIS A 129 2.39 0.49 3.60
N SER A 130 1.30 0.23 2.88
CA SER A 130 1.33 -0.20 1.48
C SER A 130 1.91 0.88 0.58
N SER A 131 1.42 2.13 0.68
CA SER A 131 1.95 3.25 -0.09
C SER A 131 3.43 3.52 0.18
N TRP A 132 3.88 3.40 1.44
CA TRP A 132 5.28 3.59 1.78
C TRP A 132 6.20 2.59 1.06
N HIS A 133 5.85 1.31 1.07
CA HIS A 133 6.62 0.29 0.36
C HIS A 133 6.46 0.36 -1.16
N ALA A 134 5.28 0.73 -1.65
CA ALA A 134 5.05 0.98 -3.07
C ALA A 134 6.00 2.08 -3.59
N GLY A 135 6.19 3.16 -2.83
CA GLY A 135 7.19 4.18 -3.12
C GLY A 135 8.64 3.66 -3.16
N GLN A 136 8.98 2.69 -2.29
CA GLN A 136 10.29 2.03 -2.35
C GLN A 136 10.46 1.21 -3.62
N VAL A 137 9.42 0.48 -4.05
CA VAL A 137 9.43 -0.26 -5.33
C VAL A 137 9.64 0.71 -6.49
N ALA A 138 8.88 1.80 -6.55
CA ALA A 138 9.04 2.83 -7.58
C ALA A 138 10.47 3.40 -7.62
N LEU A 139 11.07 3.66 -6.45
CA LEU A 139 12.43 4.20 -6.37
C LEU A 139 13.49 3.22 -6.88
N VAL A 140 13.42 1.94 -6.50
CA VAL A 140 14.44 0.95 -6.87
C VAL A 140 14.29 0.47 -8.31
N CYS A 141 13.07 0.47 -8.85
CA CYS A 141 12.78 0.18 -10.25
C CYS A 141 13.01 1.39 -11.16
N GLY A 142 12.87 2.61 -10.63
CA GLY A 142 13.09 3.85 -11.34
C GLY A 142 14.57 4.10 -11.67
N GLU A 143 14.81 4.97 -12.65
CA GLU A 143 16.16 5.28 -13.17
C GLU A 143 17.14 5.78 -12.09
N ALA A 144 16.63 6.35 -10.98
CA ALA A 144 17.40 6.88 -9.87
C ALA A 144 18.40 5.87 -9.25
N TRP A 145 18.05 4.57 -9.19
CA TRP A 145 18.98 3.54 -8.70
C TRP A 145 20.09 3.24 -9.71
N ASN A 146 19.78 3.30 -11.01
CA ASN A 146 20.73 3.00 -12.09
C ASN A 146 21.83 4.06 -12.19
N GLU A 147 21.51 5.33 -11.92
CA GLU A 147 22.51 6.41 -11.89
C GLU A 147 23.42 6.33 -10.66
N LEU A 148 22.89 5.97 -9.50
CA LEU A 148 23.67 5.78 -8.26
C LEU A 148 24.62 4.57 -8.36
N GLY A 149 24.18 3.49 -9.03
CA GLY A 149 25.04 2.34 -9.35
C GLY A 149 26.14 2.68 -10.37
N ALA A 150 25.79 3.40 -11.44
CA ALA A 150 26.76 3.83 -12.47
C ALA A 150 27.78 4.86 -11.93
N ALA A 151 27.39 5.72 -10.99
CA ALA A 151 28.31 6.65 -10.32
C ALA A 151 29.29 5.92 -9.36
N SER A 152 28.84 4.84 -8.72
CA SER A 152 29.67 4.04 -7.80
C SER A 152 30.67 3.15 -8.55
N GLY A 153 30.31 2.62 -9.72
CA GLY A 153 31.21 1.83 -10.57
C GLY A 153 32.31 2.66 -11.26
N ARG A 154 32.04 3.93 -11.61
CA ARG A 154 33.02 4.80 -12.29
C ARG A 154 34.17 5.30 -11.40
N ARG A 155 34.01 5.31 -10.07
CA ARG A 155 35.11 5.67 -9.14
C ARG A 155 36.10 4.54 -8.88
N ALA A 156 35.74 3.29 -9.15
CA ALA A 156 36.64 2.15 -8.94
C ALA A 156 37.60 1.91 -10.12
N GLY A 157 37.38 2.54 -11.29
CA GLY A 157 38.15 2.29 -12.53
C GLY A 157 39.13 3.40 -12.95
N GLN A 158 39.35 4.45 -12.16
CA GLN A 158 40.26 5.57 -12.50
C GLN A 158 41.49 5.66 -11.58
N GLY A 159 41.90 4.55 -10.98
CA GLY A 159 43.00 4.48 -10.00
C GLY A 159 44.28 3.78 -10.46
N GLU A 160 44.43 3.42 -11.74
CA GLU A 160 45.68 2.83 -12.25
C GLU A 160 46.06 3.50 -13.57
N GLY A 161 47.06 4.37 -13.52
CA GLY A 161 47.64 4.98 -14.71
C GLY A 161 48.19 6.38 -14.47
N ALA A 162 49.23 6.49 -13.67
CA ALA A 162 50.20 7.58 -13.84
C ALA A 162 51.62 7.00 -13.72
N PRO A 163 52.49 7.25 -14.71
CA PRO A 163 53.87 6.74 -14.75
C PRO A 163 54.78 7.40 -13.70
#